data_AF-A0A7C3WG38-F1
#
_entry.id   AF-A0A7C3WG38-F1
#
_cell.length_a   1.000
_cell.length_b   1.000
_cell.length_c   1.000
_cell.angle_alpha   90.00
_cell.angle_beta   90.00
_cell.angle_gamma   90.00
#
_symmetry.space_group_name_H-M   'P 1'
#
loop_
_entity.id
_entity.type
_entity.pdbx_description
1 polymer ?
#
loop_
_entity_poly.entity_id
_entity_poly.type
_entity_poly.pdbx_seq_one_letter_code
_entity_poly.pdbx_strand_id
1 'polypeptide(L)'
;MGRLQPAPDNRLFVFYYVSGSDAAGKGVSENRIMELLSDGTAGQAVKVPLKDPLTSYFTATVRGGSPPSKAIELLGTRAGRPGTLSYARVRLW
;
A
#
# COMPACT_ATOMS: atom_id res chain seq x y z
N MET A 1 1.72 3.61 -8.36
CA MET A 1 0.79 4.65 -7.84
C MET A 1 0.78 4.57 -6.33
N GLY A 2 0.65 5.69 -5.62
CA GLY A 2 0.54 5.71 -4.16
C GLY A 2 -0.91 5.86 -3.73
N ARG A 3 -1.33 5.13 -2.68
CA ARG A 3 -2.67 5.21 -2.11
C ARG A 3 -2.60 5.68 -0.67
N LEU A 4 -3.23 6.82 -0.40
CA LEU A 4 -3.37 7.37 0.94
C LEU A 4 -4.43 6.61 1.76
N GLN A 5 -4.12 6.29 3.01
CA GLN A 5 -5.03 5.73 4.02
C GLN A 5 -5.10 6.67 5.22
N PRO A 6 -6.16 7.48 5.34
CA PRO A 6 -6.53 8.08 6.60
C PRO A 6 -7.02 6.99 7.56
N ALA A 7 -6.53 7.02 8.80
CA ALA A 7 -6.99 6.13 9.85
C ALA A 7 -7.84 6.87 10.90
N PRO A 8 -8.63 6.15 11.72
CA PRO A 8 -9.54 6.77 12.69
C PRO A 8 -8.87 7.64 13.77
N ASP A 9 -7.57 7.46 14.00
CA ASP A 9 -6.77 8.17 14.99
C ASP A 9 -5.96 9.34 14.39
N ASN A 10 -6.45 9.90 13.27
CA ASN A 10 -5.82 11.02 12.53
C ASN A 10 -4.41 10.73 11.98
N ARG A 11 -4.01 9.46 11.94
CA ARG A 11 -2.79 9.03 11.27
C ARG A 11 -3.03 8.87 9.78
N LEU A 12 -1.97 9.10 8.99
CA LEU A 12 -2.01 9.02 7.54
C LEU A 12 -0.93 8.05 7.05
N PHE A 13 -1.33 7.08 6.23
CA PHE A 13 -0.38 6.13 5.63
C PHE A 13 -0.39 6.22 4.12
N VAL A 14 0.73 5.86 3.49
CA VAL A 14 0.82 5.64 2.04
C VAL A 14 1.15 4.18 1.80
N PHE A 15 0.25 3.49 1.10
CA PHE A 15 0.54 2.19 0.50
C PHE A 15 1.00 2.39 -0.95
N TYR A 16 2.11 1.80 -1.33
CA TYR A 16 2.71 1.99 -2.64
C TYR A 16 3.41 0.73 -3.15
N TYR A 17 3.62 0.64 -4.46
CA TYR A 17 4.40 -0.42 -5.09
C TYR A 17 5.82 0.09 -5.39
N VAL A 18 6.83 -0.72 -5.07
CA VAL A 18 8.24 -0.45 -5.35
C VAL A 18 8.75 -1.48 -6.34
N SER A 19 9.42 -1.00 -7.38
CA SER A 19 10.13 -1.84 -8.35
C SER A 19 11.50 -1.26 -8.68
N GLY A 20 12.46 -2.12 -8.98
CA GLY A 20 13.82 -1.70 -9.35
C GLY A 20 14.83 -2.76 -8.93
N SER A 21 16.03 -2.32 -8.55
CA SER A 21 17.03 -3.17 -7.92
C SER A 21 17.45 -2.55 -6.60
N ASP A 22 17.80 -3.38 -5.62
CA ASP A 22 18.42 -2.92 -4.38
C ASP A 22 19.92 -2.59 -4.60
N ALA A 23 20.59 -2.17 -3.52
CA ALA A 23 22.01 -1.81 -3.56
C ALA A 23 22.93 -2.99 -3.93
N ALA A 24 22.48 -4.24 -3.77
CA ALA A 24 23.21 -5.44 -4.18
C ALA A 24 22.87 -5.87 -5.62
N GLY A 25 22.08 -5.08 -6.35
CA GLY A 25 21.63 -5.39 -7.71
C GLY A 25 20.51 -6.45 -7.76
N LYS A 26 19.95 -6.85 -6.63
CA LYS A 26 18.84 -7.80 -6.60
C LYS A 26 17.54 -7.08 -6.95
N GLY A 27 16.78 -7.68 -7.86
CA GLY A 27 15.47 -7.16 -8.27
C GLY A 27 14.51 -7.02 -7.09
N VAL A 28 13.85 -5.87 -7.01
CA VAL A 28 12.80 -5.54 -6.04
C VAL A 28 11.46 -5.44 -6.79
N SER A 29 10.44 -6.08 -6.25
CA SER A 29 9.05 -6.01 -6.70
C SER A 29 8.17 -6.31 -5.50
N GLU A 30 7.69 -5.27 -4.82
CA GLU A 30 6.94 -5.44 -3.56
C GLU A 30 6.05 -4.24 -3.25
N ASN A 31 5.05 -4.46 -2.40
CA ASN A 31 4.29 -3.36 -1.80
C ASN A 31 4.90 -2.95 -0.47
N ARG A 32 4.93 -1.64 -0.23
CA ARG A 32 5.37 -1.05 1.03
C ARG A 32 4.29 -0.14 1.58
N ILE A 33 4.37 0.08 2.88
CA ILE A 33 3.58 1.07 3.58
C ILE A 33 4.49 1.91 4.46
N MET A 34 4.18 3.20 4.56
CA MET A 34 4.81 4.11 5.52
C MET A 34 3.78 5.08 6.07
N GLU A 35 3.99 5.54 7.30
CA GLU A 35 3.24 6.64 7.87
C GLU A 35 3.79 7.98 7.36
N LEU A 36 2.90 8.92 7.08
CA LEU A 36 3.23 10.33 6.93
C LEU A 36 2.98 10.99 8.29
N LEU A 37 4.06 11.46 8.92
CA LEU A 37 4.02 12.04 10.25
C LEU A 37 3.44 13.46 10.20
N SER A 38 2.99 13.95 11.36
CA SER A 38 2.31 15.25 11.48
C SER A 38 3.18 16.45 11.11
N ASP A 39 4.50 16.29 11.15
CA ASP A 39 5.49 17.30 10.72
C ASP A 39 5.77 17.26 9.20
N GLY A 40 5.07 16.39 8.46
CA GLY A 40 5.23 16.19 7.02
C GLY A 40 6.37 15.24 6.64
N THR A 41 7.09 14.67 7.61
CA THR A 41 8.16 13.70 7.34
C THR A 41 7.59 12.30 7.10
N ALA A 42 8.37 11.46 6.40
CA ALA A 42 8.03 10.06 6.19
C ALA A 42 8.58 9.21 7.34
N GLY A 43 7.72 8.39 7.94
CA GLY A 43 8.12 7.34 8.86
C GLY A 43 8.84 6.18 8.15
N GLN A 44 9.16 5.14 8.92
CA GLN A 44 9.81 3.95 8.36
C GLN A 44 8.91 3.24 7.36
N ALA A 45 9.45 2.98 6.16
CA ALA A 45 8.79 2.14 5.17
C ALA A 45 8.93 0.66 5.54
N VAL A 46 7.79 -0.04 5.62
CA VAL A 46 7.69 -1.46 5.95
C VAL A 46 7.14 -2.23 4.76
N LYS A 47 7.72 -3.40 4.48
CA LYS A 47 7.22 -4.33 3.46
C LYS A 47 5.88 -4.90 3.90
N VAL A 48 4.88 -4.82 3.04
CA VAL A 48 3.61 -5.53 3.24
C VAL A 48 3.78 -6.96 2.74
N PRO A 49 3.53 -8.00 3.57
CA PRO A 49 3.82 -9.39 3.23
C PRO A 49 2.75 -10.00 2.32
N LEU A 50 2.47 -9.36 1.19
CA LEU A 50 1.59 -9.94 0.17
C LEU A 50 2.34 -11.07 -0.54
N LYS A 51 1.67 -12.22 -0.70
CA LYS A 51 2.19 -13.35 -1.50
C LYS A 51 2.45 -12.94 -2.95
N ASP A 52 1.51 -12.19 -3.51
CA ASP A 52 1.56 -11.66 -4.87
C ASP A 52 1.46 -10.13 -4.80
N PRO A 53 2.55 -9.37 -5.04
CA PRO A 53 2.51 -7.91 -5.03
C PRO A 53 1.51 -7.35 -6.05
N LEU A 54 0.84 -6.25 -5.70
CA LEU A 54 -0.09 -5.54 -6.57
C LEU A 54 0.59 -4.33 -7.22
N THR A 55 0.46 -4.18 -8.54
CA THR A 55 1.09 -3.10 -9.32
C THR A 55 0.17 -1.91 -9.56
N SER A 56 -1.13 -2.17 -9.65
CA SER A 56 -2.22 -1.20 -9.68
C SER A 56 -3.31 -1.67 -8.73
N TYR A 57 -3.97 -0.75 -8.04
CA TYR A 57 -5.01 -1.06 -7.07
C TYR A 57 -5.90 0.16 -6.82
N PHE A 58 -7.18 -0.11 -6.57
CA PHE A 58 -8.19 0.88 -6.21
C PHE A 58 -9.04 0.35 -5.06
N THR A 59 -9.63 1.25 -4.26
CA THR A 59 -10.30 0.86 -3.01
C THR A 59 -11.42 1.79 -2.58
N ALA A 60 -12.22 1.31 -1.62
CA ALA A 60 -13.02 2.10 -0.68
C ALA A 60 -12.14 3.14 0.02
N THR A 61 -12.28 4.41 -0.35
CA THR A 61 -11.55 5.52 0.27
C THR A 61 -12.55 6.41 0.99
N VAL A 62 -12.06 7.21 1.94
CA VAL A 62 -12.91 8.22 2.62
C VAL A 62 -13.55 9.18 1.62
N ARG A 63 -12.84 9.52 0.54
CA ARG A 63 -13.38 10.33 -0.56
C ARG A 63 -14.57 9.67 -1.27
N GLY A 64 -14.65 8.34 -1.25
CA GLY A 64 -15.78 7.56 -1.75
C GLY A 64 -16.88 7.28 -0.72
N GLY A 65 -16.85 7.94 0.45
CA GLY A 65 -17.89 7.82 1.49
C GLY A 65 -17.67 6.68 2.49
N SER A 66 -16.55 5.95 2.40
CA SER A 66 -16.23 4.91 3.39
C SER A 66 -15.65 5.52 4.67
N PRO A 67 -16.04 5.06 5.87
CA PRO A 67 -15.42 5.57 7.10
C PRO A 67 -13.91 5.27 7.13
N PRO A 68 -13.09 6.10 7.81
CA PRO A 68 -11.70 5.77 8.11
C PRO A 68 -11.59 4.40 8.78
N SER A 69 -10.53 3.65 8.47
CA SER A 69 -10.37 2.27 8.96
C SER A 69 -8.91 1.96 9.30
N LYS A 70 -8.71 1.06 10.26
CA LYS A 70 -7.40 0.47 10.59
C LYS A 70 -6.99 -0.64 9.61
N ALA A 71 -7.81 -0.88 8.60
CA ALA A 71 -7.52 -1.81 7.52
C ALA A 71 -7.56 -1.10 6.17
N ILE A 72 -6.68 -1.53 5.28
CA ILE A 72 -6.69 -1.17 3.87
C ILE A 72 -7.25 -2.38 3.10
N GLU A 73 -8.25 -2.14 2.27
CA GLU A 73 -8.78 -3.14 1.34
C GLU A 73 -8.27 -2.81 -0.04
N LEU A 74 -7.69 -3.75 -0.78
CA LEU A 74 -7.01 -3.50 -2.05
C LEU A 74 -7.58 -4.46 -3.10
N LEU A 75 -8.12 -3.94 -4.20
CA LEU A 75 -8.44 -4.73 -5.39
C LEU A 75 -7.54 -4.26 -6.53
N GLY A 76 -6.73 -5.16 -7.09
CA GLY A 76 -5.66 -4.76 -7.99
C GLY A 76 -5.06 -5.87 -8.84
N THR A 77 -4.22 -5.47 -9.80
CA THR A 77 -3.49 -6.36 -10.71
C THR A 77 -2.21 -6.88 -10.07
N ARG A 78 -1.89 -8.16 -10.29
CA ARG A 78 -0.66 -8.77 -9.77
C ARG A 78 0.58 -8.42 -10.60
N ALA A 79 1.71 -8.27 -9.91
CA ALA A 79 3.02 -8.25 -10.55
C ALA A 79 3.25 -9.56 -11.33
N GLY A 80 3.76 -9.44 -12.56
CA GLY A 80 4.00 -10.59 -13.45
C GLY A 80 2.76 -11.28 -14.03
N ARG A 81 1.53 -10.84 -13.67
CA ARG A 81 0.27 -11.41 -14.21
C ARG A 81 -0.75 -10.30 -14.53
N PRO A 82 -0.56 -9.53 -15.61
CA PRO A 82 -1.35 -8.32 -15.91
C PRO A 82 -2.85 -8.56 -16.15
N GLY A 83 -3.29 -9.81 -16.36
CA GLY A 83 -4.71 -10.18 -16.48
C GLY A 83 -5.35 -10.72 -15.20
N THR A 84 -4.60 -10.81 -14.09
CA THR A 84 -5.12 -11.38 -12.83
C THR A 84 -5.39 -10.28 -11.82
N LEU A 85 -6.66 -10.12 -11.46
CA LEU A 85 -7.09 -9.30 -10.33
C LEU A 85 -7.02 -10.09 -9.03
N SER A 86 -6.70 -9.41 -7.94
CA SER A 86 -6.71 -10.00 -6.59
C SER A 86 -7.08 -8.99 -5.55
N TYR A 87 -7.65 -9.52 -4.47
CA TYR A 87 -8.03 -8.77 -3.30
C TYR A 87 -7.04 -9.03 -2.16
N ALA A 88 -6.72 -7.99 -1.41
CA ALA A 88 -5.98 -8.08 -0.16
C ALA A 88 -6.60 -7.16 0.88
N ARG A 89 -6.72 -7.64 2.13
CA ARG A 89 -7.03 -6.80 3.28
C ARG A 89 -5.84 -6.76 4.22
N VAL A 90 -5.32 -5.57 4.47
CA VAL A 90 -4.11 -5.36 5.27
C VAL A 90 -4.51 -4.61 6.53
N ARG A 91 -4.31 -5.22 7.71
CA ARG A 91 -4.47 -4.55 9.00
C ARG A 91 -3.18 -3.78 9.32
N LEU A 92 -3.32 -2.54 9.77
CA LEU A 92 -2.20 -1.63 10.02
C LEU A 92 -1.58 -1.82 11.42
N TRP A 93 -2.42 -2.03 12.43
CA TRP A 93 -2.05 -2.38 13.82
C TRP A 93 -3.17 -3.15 14.49
#